data_AF-A0A4R9M4D0-F1
#
_entry.id   AF-A0A4R9M4D0-F1
#
_cell.length_a   1.000
_cell.length_b   1.000
_cell.length_c   1.000
_cell.angle_alpha   90.00
_cell.angle_beta   90.00
_cell.angle_gamma   90.00
#
_symmetry.space_group_name_H-M   'P 1'
#
loop_
_entity.id
_entity.type
_entity.pdbx_description
1 polymer ?
#
loop_
_entity_poly.entity_id
_entity_poly.type
_entity_poly.pdbx_seq_one_letter_code
_entity_poly.pdbx_strand_id
1 'polypeptide(L)'
;MKKIRIGVIAAAGKGTRAYPRTSFIPKPLFVIEGKSILHRNVELLYKTFGVEKVYILVGHLKEQILEEIAVIRQALPKIVIEPAHWTEKGLASDIASLEKFINEPFLTILGDEFYYKTDHELFLKTLKTHPKLCASIGIVKTSLLSRIRKNYSVELKEDKILNLVEKPEDPPNELLGLGSYLFTPRYFEYFKQTPPAAKSGVIEITDVIDKMAKESEGGVYATHLTCEYFNINSMQDYYHAVYEVRNDLFSKFKCSLVIPTNNNERSITDVIVDFKDKFHEIVVIDNESTDATVALSKKEKVKVYTFPGDGDASRLGEQVRRGIEQATGDIIVVVSPDGSFRSKDFPKLLEYMKDSDMVIGTRTTRQMIEQGSNLSPLYRLVNLFMGKMVEIFWWGQEPRFTDADCHFFSIWKESYAQTKQQLRAQDRKYVVELMIEIVRSHMRCIEIPVSYFKPVSGKKYSFADMVRDAFSIYKLIITKKFFLGEERNG
;
A
#
# COMPACT_ATOMS: atom_id res chain seq x y z
N MET A 1 23.85 32.38 -0.80
CA MET A 1 24.03 30.96 -1.20
C MET A 1 23.01 30.64 -2.28
N LYS A 2 23.38 29.95 -3.37
CA LYS A 2 22.38 29.49 -4.35
C LYS A 2 21.41 28.55 -3.62
N LYS A 3 20.15 28.96 -3.51
CA LYS A 3 19.06 28.20 -2.88
C LYS A 3 18.25 27.55 -4.01
N ILE A 4 17.82 26.31 -3.83
CA ILE A 4 16.91 25.65 -4.77
C ILE A 4 15.49 26.06 -4.36
N ARG A 5 14.88 26.99 -5.10
CA ARG A 5 13.52 27.50 -4.79
C ARG A 5 12.43 26.80 -5.58
N ILE A 6 12.79 26.10 -6.66
CA ILE A 6 11.87 25.45 -7.58
C ILE A 6 12.09 23.93 -7.55
N GLY A 7 10.99 23.19 -7.41
CA GLY A 7 10.93 21.76 -7.61
C GLY A 7 10.05 21.40 -8.81
N VAL A 8 10.31 20.25 -9.43
CA VAL A 8 9.50 19.67 -10.51
C VAL A 8 9.23 18.21 -10.17
N ILE A 9 7.98 17.76 -10.26
CA ILE A 9 7.61 16.35 -10.07
C ILE A 9 6.94 15.83 -11.34
N ALA A 10 7.44 14.71 -11.87
CA ALA A 10 6.87 14.08 -13.06
C ALA A 10 5.79 13.05 -12.69
N ALA A 11 4.52 13.45 -12.74
CA ALA A 11 3.37 12.62 -12.34
C ALA A 11 2.45 12.22 -13.51
N ALA A 12 2.92 12.31 -14.75
CA ALA A 12 2.06 12.26 -15.95
C ALA A 12 1.91 10.87 -16.62
N GLY A 13 2.67 9.87 -16.18
CA GLY A 13 2.78 8.57 -16.87
C GLY A 13 1.54 7.66 -16.78
N LYS A 14 1.26 6.91 -17.85
CA LYS A 14 0.14 5.94 -17.95
C LYS A 14 0.31 4.67 -17.09
N GLY A 15 1.51 4.37 -16.59
CA GLY A 15 1.74 3.29 -15.62
C GLY A 15 1.38 1.86 -16.08
N THR A 16 1.46 1.55 -17.37
CA THR A 16 0.95 0.29 -17.99
C THR A 16 1.46 -1.02 -17.37
N ARG A 17 2.62 -1.01 -16.69
CA ARG A 17 3.25 -2.20 -16.07
C ARG A 17 2.71 -2.56 -14.67
N ALA A 18 1.91 -1.70 -14.03
CA ALA A 18 1.23 -1.98 -12.76
C ALA A 18 -0.30 -2.14 -12.95
N TYR A 19 -0.68 -2.58 -14.15
CA TYR A 19 -2.06 -2.95 -14.48
C TYR A 19 -2.52 -4.16 -13.65
N PRO A 20 -3.80 -4.24 -13.23
CA PRO A 20 -4.89 -3.30 -13.49
C PRO A 20 -5.01 -2.16 -12.47
N ARG A 21 -4.21 -2.10 -11.41
CA ARG A 21 -4.37 -1.03 -10.41
C ARG A 21 -4.13 0.36 -11.01
N THR A 22 -3.20 0.48 -11.95
CA THR A 22 -2.90 1.75 -12.64
C THR A 22 -3.95 2.21 -13.64
N SER A 23 -4.94 1.39 -14.02
CA SER A 23 -6.11 1.89 -14.74
C SER A 23 -7.08 2.66 -13.85
N PHE A 24 -6.93 2.55 -12.52
CA PHE A 24 -7.80 3.20 -11.54
C PHE A 24 -7.08 4.24 -10.69
N ILE A 25 -5.80 4.05 -10.38
CA ILE A 25 -5.01 4.93 -9.50
C ILE A 25 -3.63 5.21 -10.12
N PRO A 26 -3.24 6.47 -10.38
CA PRO A 26 -1.89 6.83 -10.78
C PRO A 26 -0.84 6.35 -9.78
N LYS A 27 0.31 5.88 -10.26
CA LYS A 27 1.42 5.44 -9.40
C LYS A 27 1.85 6.48 -8.34
N PRO A 28 1.93 7.79 -8.65
CA PRO A 28 2.27 8.80 -7.63
C PRO A 28 1.28 8.86 -6.47
N LEU A 29 0.05 8.36 -6.65
CA LEU A 29 -0.99 8.33 -5.62
C LEU A 29 -0.99 7.06 -4.78
N PHE A 30 -0.07 6.12 -5.02
CA PHE A 30 0.07 4.98 -4.14
C PHE A 30 0.47 5.43 -2.73
N VAL A 31 -0.23 4.92 -1.73
CA VAL A 31 -0.14 5.37 -0.34
C VAL A 31 0.72 4.42 0.47
N ILE A 32 1.75 4.95 1.13
CA ILE A 32 2.57 4.20 2.07
C ILE A 32 2.50 4.93 3.40
N GLU A 33 1.97 4.28 4.43
CA GLU A 33 1.79 4.83 5.78
C GLU A 33 1.13 6.21 5.79
N GLY A 34 -0.10 6.29 5.27
CA GLY A 34 -0.96 7.47 5.30
C GLY A 34 -0.60 8.62 4.35
N LYS A 35 0.45 8.49 3.52
CA LYS A 35 0.84 9.50 2.53
C LYS A 35 1.09 8.90 1.16
N SER A 36 0.62 9.59 0.12
CA SER A 36 0.96 9.26 -1.26
C SER A 36 2.46 9.49 -1.56
N ILE A 37 2.99 8.80 -2.58
CA ILE A 37 4.36 9.05 -3.06
C ILE A 37 4.50 10.53 -3.49
N LEU A 38 3.49 11.09 -4.13
CA LEU A 38 3.46 12.50 -4.53
C LEU A 38 3.59 13.43 -3.32
N HIS A 39 2.81 13.21 -2.27
CA HIS A 39 2.89 13.99 -1.03
C HIS A 39 4.30 13.92 -0.45
N ARG A 40 4.87 12.71 -0.35
CA ARG A 40 6.21 12.50 0.20
C ARG A 40 7.29 13.22 -0.61
N ASN A 41 7.18 13.21 -1.93
CA ASN A 41 8.12 13.91 -2.82
C ASN A 41 7.99 15.44 -2.70
N VAL A 42 6.77 15.98 -2.56
CA VAL A 42 6.57 17.42 -2.25
C VAL A 42 7.11 17.77 -0.87
N GLU A 43 6.88 16.92 0.13
CA GLU A 43 7.38 17.12 1.50
C GLU A 43 8.91 17.09 1.55
N LEU A 44 9.55 16.20 0.79
CA LEU A 44 11.01 16.16 0.62
C LEU A 44 11.54 17.47 0.01
N LEU A 45 10.96 17.93 -1.10
CA LEU A 45 11.32 19.22 -1.72
C LEU A 45 11.16 20.39 -0.74
N TYR A 46 10.05 20.43 -0.02
CA TYR A 46 9.74 21.52 0.90
C TYR A 46 10.63 21.51 2.15
N LYS A 47 10.65 20.40 2.89
CA LYS A 47 11.29 20.32 4.21
C LYS A 47 12.82 20.23 4.11
N THR A 48 13.36 19.57 3.10
CA THR A 48 14.81 19.36 2.97
C THR A 48 15.49 20.51 2.23
N PHE A 49 14.87 21.01 1.15
CA PHE A 49 15.48 22.04 0.31
C PHE A 49 14.95 23.46 0.58
N GLY A 50 13.81 23.59 1.27
CA GLY A 50 13.13 24.87 1.42
C GLY A 50 12.59 25.39 0.10
N VAL A 51 12.17 24.50 -0.81
CA VAL A 51 11.53 24.84 -2.08
C VAL A 51 10.25 25.62 -1.80
N GLU A 52 10.07 26.71 -2.53
CA GLU A 52 8.94 27.64 -2.38
C GLU A 52 7.85 27.33 -3.41
N LYS A 53 8.24 26.79 -4.57
CA LYS A 53 7.34 26.47 -5.68
C LYS A 53 7.61 25.10 -6.29
N VAL A 54 6.57 24.29 -6.48
CA VAL A 54 6.66 22.97 -7.13
C VAL A 54 5.75 22.92 -8.35
N TYR A 55 6.33 22.58 -9.49
CA TYR A 55 5.59 22.21 -10.69
C TYR A 55 5.30 20.71 -10.70
N ILE A 56 4.06 20.30 -10.85
CA ILE A 56 3.69 18.88 -10.96
C ILE A 56 3.20 18.64 -12.38
N LEU A 57 3.92 17.84 -13.16
CA LEU A 57 3.52 17.48 -14.52
C LEU A 57 2.36 16.48 -14.44
N VAL A 58 1.17 16.88 -14.89
CA VAL A 58 -0.07 16.10 -14.75
C VAL A 58 -0.57 15.64 -16.12
N GLY A 59 -0.83 14.33 -16.23
CA GLY A 59 -1.26 13.67 -17.47
C GLY A 59 -2.43 12.72 -17.23
N HIS A 60 -2.17 11.41 -17.26
CA HIS A 60 -3.20 10.37 -17.08
C HIS A 60 -3.92 10.49 -15.72
N LEU A 61 -5.25 10.35 -15.71
CA LEU A 61 -6.13 10.48 -14.51
C LEU A 61 -5.87 11.79 -13.73
N LYS A 62 -5.78 12.90 -14.47
CA LYS A 62 -5.45 14.23 -13.98
C LYS A 62 -6.27 14.66 -12.77
N GLU A 63 -7.56 14.36 -12.76
CA GLU A 63 -8.50 14.76 -11.72
C GLU A 63 -8.06 14.25 -10.34
N GLN A 64 -7.64 12.98 -10.24
CA GLN A 64 -7.16 12.40 -8.98
C GLN A 64 -5.86 13.04 -8.50
N ILE A 65 -4.95 13.38 -9.43
CA ILE A 65 -3.72 14.10 -9.08
C ILE A 65 -4.05 15.50 -8.54
N LEU A 66 -5.04 16.18 -9.12
CA LEU A 66 -5.48 17.50 -8.65
C LEU A 66 -6.12 17.45 -7.26
N GLU A 67 -6.90 16.41 -6.98
CA GLU A 67 -7.45 16.15 -5.63
C GLU A 67 -6.33 15.96 -4.60
N GLU A 68 -5.33 15.14 -4.91
CA GLU A 68 -4.17 14.96 -4.02
C GLU A 68 -3.39 16.28 -3.85
N ILE A 69 -3.23 17.08 -4.91
CA ILE A 69 -2.62 18.41 -4.80
C ILE A 69 -3.39 19.30 -3.82
N ALA A 70 -4.72 19.24 -3.80
CA ALA A 70 -5.53 19.98 -2.84
C ALA A 70 -5.27 19.52 -1.41
N VAL A 71 -5.16 18.20 -1.17
CA VAL A 71 -4.79 17.63 0.14
C VAL A 71 -3.39 18.10 0.56
N ILE A 72 -2.40 18.05 -0.35
CA ILE A 72 -1.03 18.50 -0.07
C ILE A 72 -0.98 19.99 0.26
N ARG A 73 -1.72 20.84 -0.46
CA ARG A 73 -1.80 22.29 -0.18
C ARG A 73 -2.35 22.58 1.22
N GLN A 74 -3.31 21.78 1.70
CA GLN A 74 -3.82 21.91 3.06
C GLN A 74 -2.76 21.51 4.10
N ALA A 75 -2.01 20.44 3.84
CA ALA A 75 -0.95 19.97 4.73
C ALA A 75 0.30 20.88 4.74
N LEU A 76 0.61 21.51 3.60
CA LEU A 76 1.80 22.34 3.37
C LEU A 76 1.40 23.73 2.81
N PRO A 77 0.70 24.58 3.58
CA PRO A 77 0.11 25.82 3.05
C PRO A 77 1.12 26.88 2.58
N LYS A 78 2.40 26.72 2.92
CA LYS A 78 3.48 27.65 2.55
C LYS A 78 4.10 27.37 1.18
N ILE A 79 3.81 26.23 0.57
CA ILE A 79 4.37 25.85 -0.73
C ILE A 79 3.37 26.18 -1.85
N VAL A 80 3.85 26.80 -2.93
CA VAL A 80 3.05 27.04 -4.12
C VAL A 80 3.16 25.82 -5.03
N ILE A 81 2.05 25.12 -5.26
CA ILE A 81 2.02 23.96 -6.16
C ILE A 81 1.28 24.35 -7.43
N GLU A 82 1.91 24.19 -8.60
CA GLU A 82 1.30 24.48 -9.91
C GLU A 82 1.26 23.20 -10.77
N PRO A 83 0.07 22.73 -11.17
CA PRO A 83 -0.03 21.66 -12.15
C PRO A 83 0.43 22.16 -13.52
N ALA A 84 1.27 21.39 -14.19
CA ALA A 84 1.83 21.67 -15.49
C ALA A 84 1.36 20.64 -16.53
N HIS A 85 1.36 21.05 -17.79
CA HIS A 85 0.83 20.26 -18.90
C HIS A 85 1.75 19.09 -19.27
N TRP A 86 1.16 17.92 -19.48
CA TRP A 86 1.83 16.77 -20.07
C TRP A 86 1.88 16.90 -21.59
N THR A 87 3.09 16.91 -22.16
CA THR A 87 3.32 17.14 -23.59
C THR A 87 3.11 15.89 -24.45
N GLU A 88 2.97 14.71 -23.83
CA GLU A 88 2.93 13.39 -24.46
C GLU A 88 4.19 13.02 -25.28
N LYS A 89 5.24 13.85 -25.23
CA LYS A 89 6.51 13.70 -25.98
C LYS A 89 7.67 13.28 -25.09
N GLY A 90 7.38 12.61 -23.99
CA GLY A 90 8.35 12.10 -23.03
C GLY A 90 8.75 13.12 -21.94
N LEU A 91 9.38 12.59 -20.90
CA LEU A 91 9.76 13.33 -19.70
C LEU A 91 10.63 14.55 -20.00
N ALA A 92 11.57 14.42 -20.95
CA ALA A 92 12.47 15.53 -21.26
C ALA A 92 11.69 16.74 -21.82
N SER A 93 10.71 16.47 -22.69
CA SER A 93 9.81 17.47 -23.26
C SER A 93 8.88 18.06 -22.21
N ASP A 94 8.40 17.25 -21.28
CA ASP A 94 7.55 17.71 -20.17
C ASP A 94 8.28 18.73 -19.29
N ILE A 95 9.53 18.44 -18.91
CA ILE A 95 10.37 19.39 -18.17
C ILE A 95 10.65 20.63 -19.04
N ALA A 96 10.98 20.45 -20.32
CA ALA A 96 11.29 21.56 -21.22
C ALA A 96 10.12 22.53 -21.43
N SER A 97 8.88 22.06 -21.30
CA SER A 97 7.68 22.91 -21.35
C SER A 97 7.66 24.02 -20.27
N LEU A 98 8.46 23.84 -19.21
CA LEU A 98 8.57 24.78 -18.09
C LEU A 98 9.60 25.91 -18.32
N GLU A 99 10.28 25.96 -19.47
CA GLU A 99 11.35 26.93 -19.77
C GLU A 99 10.95 28.38 -19.44
N LYS A 100 9.70 28.77 -19.76
CA LYS A 100 9.22 30.14 -19.51
C LYS A 100 9.06 30.49 -18.02
N PHE A 101 9.02 29.48 -17.15
CA PHE A 101 8.73 29.64 -15.73
C PHE A 101 9.94 29.42 -14.83
N ILE A 102 11.01 28.83 -15.35
CA ILE A 102 12.18 28.41 -14.57
C ILE A 102 13.44 29.09 -15.12
N ASN A 103 14.00 30.02 -14.35
CA ASN A 103 15.22 30.76 -14.69
C ASN A 103 16.36 30.57 -13.67
N GLU A 104 16.20 29.62 -12.75
CA GLU A 104 17.15 29.31 -11.68
C GLU A 104 17.31 27.78 -11.53
N PRO A 105 18.30 27.29 -10.75
CA PRO A 105 18.44 25.86 -10.50
C PRO A 105 17.19 25.25 -9.85
N PHE A 106 16.80 24.07 -10.32
CA PHE A 106 15.58 23.38 -9.90
C PHE A 106 15.82 21.89 -9.71
N LEU A 107 15.11 21.28 -8.76
CA LEU A 107 15.21 19.85 -8.49
C LEU A 107 14.01 19.11 -9.09
N THR A 108 14.28 18.16 -9.98
CA THR A 108 13.28 17.27 -10.56
C THR A 108 13.28 15.93 -9.84
N ILE A 109 12.10 15.44 -9.47
CA ILE A 109 11.89 14.08 -8.91
C ILE A 109 10.85 13.34 -9.75
N LEU A 110 11.12 12.08 -10.10
CA LEU A 110 10.12 11.23 -10.77
C LEU A 110 8.99 10.84 -9.82
N GLY A 111 7.74 10.92 -10.28
CA GLY A 111 6.56 10.71 -9.45
C GLY A 111 6.32 9.25 -9.05
N ASP A 112 6.96 8.30 -9.70
CA ASP A 112 6.92 6.87 -9.37
C ASP A 112 8.13 6.39 -8.55
N GLU A 113 9.00 7.31 -8.16
CA GLU A 113 10.11 7.03 -7.26
C GLU A 113 9.79 7.40 -5.83
N PHE A 114 10.07 6.46 -4.93
CA PHE A 114 9.91 6.61 -3.49
C PHE A 114 11.27 6.46 -2.82
N TYR A 115 11.58 7.42 -1.96
CA TYR A 115 12.81 7.46 -1.17
C TYR A 115 12.47 7.43 0.31
N TYR A 116 13.06 6.48 1.02
CA TYR A 116 12.93 6.35 2.46
C TYR A 116 14.30 6.53 3.12
N LYS A 117 14.34 7.23 4.26
CA LYS A 117 15.57 7.58 5.01
C LYS A 117 16.69 8.08 4.09
N THR A 118 16.45 9.22 3.46
CA THR A 118 17.29 9.75 2.38
C THR A 118 17.99 11.04 2.76
N ASP A 119 19.17 11.29 2.18
CA ASP A 119 20.05 12.44 2.40
C ASP A 119 20.11 13.40 1.18
N HIS A 120 18.96 13.60 0.51
CA HIS A 120 18.84 14.44 -0.69
C HIS A 120 19.42 15.86 -0.54
N GLU A 121 19.53 16.41 0.68
CA GLU A 121 20.21 17.68 0.94
C GLU A 121 21.64 17.74 0.37
N LEU A 122 22.29 16.60 0.10
CA LEU A 122 23.61 16.55 -0.52
C LEU A 122 23.66 17.20 -1.91
N PHE A 123 22.54 17.30 -2.63
CA PHE A 123 22.48 18.11 -3.86
C PHE A 123 22.84 19.58 -3.62
N LEU A 124 22.51 20.14 -2.44
CA LEU A 124 22.92 21.50 -2.08
C LEU A 124 24.44 21.61 -1.88
N LYS A 125 25.11 20.54 -1.45
CA LYS A 125 26.56 20.49 -1.36
C LYS A 125 27.17 20.47 -2.76
N THR A 126 26.67 19.61 -3.65
CA THR A 126 27.12 19.52 -5.05
C THR A 126 26.96 20.87 -5.78
N LEU A 127 25.83 21.55 -5.61
CA LEU A 127 25.60 22.88 -6.18
C LEU A 127 26.59 23.95 -5.69
N LYS A 128 27.04 23.85 -4.43
CA LYS A 128 28.04 24.77 -3.87
C LYS A 128 29.44 24.45 -4.36
N THR A 129 29.80 23.17 -4.44
CA THR A 129 31.13 22.70 -4.87
C THR A 129 31.38 23.03 -6.34
N HIS A 130 30.34 23.04 -7.18
CA HIS A 130 30.45 23.29 -8.61
C HIS A 130 29.67 24.56 -9.04
N PRO A 131 30.24 25.78 -8.93
CA PRO A 131 29.51 27.02 -9.25
C PRO A 131 28.98 27.11 -10.69
N LYS A 132 29.66 26.45 -11.63
CA LYS A 132 29.31 26.36 -13.07
C LYS A 132 28.46 25.13 -13.41
N LEU A 133 28.00 24.36 -12.43
CA LEU A 133 27.23 23.12 -12.61
C LEU A 133 26.14 23.28 -13.67
N CYS A 134 26.07 22.36 -14.63
CA CYS A 134 24.95 22.32 -15.58
C CYS A 134 23.82 21.44 -15.04
N ALA A 135 24.17 20.26 -14.51
CA ALA A 135 23.24 19.36 -13.84
C ALA A 135 23.96 18.48 -12.80
N SER A 136 23.22 17.96 -11.84
CA SER A 136 23.67 16.87 -10.97
C SER A 136 22.63 15.76 -10.91
N ILE A 137 23.10 14.52 -10.85
CA ILE A 137 22.28 13.31 -10.88
C ILE A 137 22.46 12.55 -9.57
N GLY A 138 21.36 12.19 -8.92
CA GLY A 138 21.40 11.40 -7.69
C GLY A 138 21.76 9.95 -8.01
N ILE A 139 22.71 9.40 -7.27
CA ILE A 139 23.14 8.00 -7.45
C ILE A 139 23.28 7.28 -6.12
N VAL A 140 23.06 5.98 -6.14
CA VAL A 140 23.26 5.08 -5.00
C VAL A 140 24.16 3.94 -5.43
N LYS A 141 25.08 3.53 -4.56
CA LYS A 141 25.84 2.29 -4.75
C LYS A 141 24.98 1.09 -4.34
N THR A 142 24.87 0.09 -5.20
CA THR A 142 24.10 -1.13 -4.91
C THR A 142 24.81 -2.38 -5.37
N SER A 143 24.83 -3.42 -4.53
CA SER A 143 25.29 -4.75 -4.92
C SER A 143 24.24 -5.54 -5.71
N LEU A 144 22.99 -5.07 -5.75
CA LEU A 144 21.90 -5.70 -6.48
C LEU A 144 21.85 -5.19 -7.93
N LEU A 145 22.71 -5.75 -8.79
CA LEU A 145 22.81 -5.38 -10.20
C LEU A 145 21.47 -5.48 -10.97
N SER A 146 20.55 -6.33 -10.52
CA SER A 146 19.19 -6.41 -11.08
C SER A 146 18.40 -5.09 -10.99
N ARG A 147 18.69 -4.22 -10.00
CA ARG A 147 18.10 -2.88 -9.89
C ARG A 147 18.64 -1.95 -10.98
N ILE A 148 19.91 -2.07 -11.32
CA ILE A 148 20.55 -1.28 -12.40
C ILE A 148 19.98 -1.68 -13.76
N ARG A 149 19.83 -2.98 -14.02
CA ARG A 149 19.23 -3.51 -15.27
C ARG A 149 17.82 -2.98 -15.56
N LYS A 150 17.06 -2.63 -14.52
CA LYS A 150 15.70 -2.05 -14.64
C LYS A 150 15.71 -0.52 -14.78
N ASN A 151 16.82 0.14 -14.47
CA ASN A 151 16.98 1.60 -14.44
C ASN A 151 18.15 1.99 -15.35
N TYR A 152 19.07 2.84 -14.89
CA TYR A 152 20.27 3.22 -15.62
C TYR A 152 21.48 3.24 -14.68
N SER A 153 22.67 3.12 -15.25
CA SER A 153 23.95 3.30 -14.55
C SER A 153 24.67 4.55 -15.03
N VAL A 154 25.63 5.01 -14.25
CA VAL A 154 26.49 6.15 -14.60
C VAL A 154 27.94 5.72 -14.66
N GLU A 155 28.66 6.17 -15.67
CA GLU A 155 30.12 6.07 -15.73
C GLU A 155 30.72 7.39 -15.25
N LEU A 156 31.64 7.32 -14.28
CA LEU A 156 32.20 8.49 -13.62
C LEU A 156 33.72 8.60 -13.83
N LYS A 157 34.21 9.84 -13.88
CA LYS A 157 35.60 10.18 -13.58
C LYS A 157 35.58 11.09 -12.35
N GLU A 158 36.03 10.57 -11.22
CA GLU A 158 35.76 11.15 -9.89
C GLU A 158 34.25 11.30 -9.70
N ASP A 159 33.74 12.51 -9.47
CA ASP A 159 32.29 12.78 -9.38
C ASP A 159 31.70 13.28 -10.71
N LYS A 160 32.52 13.49 -11.75
CA LYS A 160 32.03 13.98 -13.05
C LYS A 160 31.45 12.82 -13.85
N ILE A 161 30.21 12.97 -14.30
CA ILE A 161 29.52 12.00 -15.15
C ILE A 161 30.10 12.09 -16.58
N LEU A 162 30.50 10.93 -17.11
CA LEU A 162 31.00 10.78 -18.47
C LEU A 162 29.90 10.32 -19.43
N ASN A 163 29.18 9.26 -19.06
CA ASN A 163 28.09 8.67 -19.83
C ASN A 163 26.99 8.15 -18.89
N LEU A 164 25.77 8.05 -19.42
CA LEU A 164 24.66 7.32 -18.81
C LEU A 164 24.38 6.08 -19.67
N VAL A 165 24.24 4.92 -19.02
CA VAL A 165 23.89 3.68 -19.71
C VAL A 165 22.51 3.24 -19.24
N GLU A 166 21.51 3.38 -20.10
CA GLU A 166 20.13 3.02 -19.80
C GLU A 166 19.89 1.52 -19.94
N LYS A 167 19.29 0.92 -18.90
CA LYS A 167 18.87 -0.49 -18.81
C LYS A 167 19.93 -1.47 -19.38
N PRO A 168 21.19 -1.40 -18.89
CA PRO A 168 22.24 -2.28 -19.39
C PRO A 168 21.91 -3.73 -19.05
N GLU A 169 22.09 -4.65 -20.01
CA GLU A 169 22.01 -6.08 -19.72
C GLU A 169 23.15 -6.52 -18.78
N ASP A 170 24.35 -6.00 -19.03
CA ASP A 170 25.53 -6.15 -18.17
C ASP A 170 25.94 -4.78 -17.59
N PRO A 171 25.59 -4.49 -16.33
CA PRO A 171 25.93 -3.21 -15.69
C PRO A 171 27.44 -2.95 -15.67
N PRO A 172 27.92 -1.78 -16.14
CA PRO A 172 29.34 -1.47 -16.17
C PRO A 172 29.95 -1.27 -14.77
N ASN A 173 29.10 -0.99 -13.77
CA ASN A 173 29.49 -0.77 -12.37
C ASN A 173 28.28 -0.93 -11.43
N GLU A 174 28.52 -0.72 -10.13
CA GLU A 174 27.54 -0.80 -9.05
C GLU A 174 26.79 0.52 -8.76
N LEU A 175 26.88 1.52 -9.66
CA LEU A 175 26.26 2.83 -9.47
C LEU A 175 24.89 2.87 -10.14
N LEU A 176 23.85 2.86 -9.33
CA LEU A 176 22.47 3.00 -9.75
C LEU A 176 22.10 4.49 -9.84
N GLY A 177 21.66 4.91 -11.03
CA GLY A 177 21.07 6.22 -11.23
C GLY A 177 19.65 6.30 -10.67
N LEU A 178 19.34 7.42 -10.00
CA LEU A 178 18.02 7.73 -9.46
C LEU A 178 17.32 8.78 -10.32
N GLY A 179 16.00 8.83 -10.24
CA GLY A 179 15.15 9.86 -10.85
C GLY A 179 15.10 11.18 -10.08
N SER A 180 16.18 11.49 -9.34
CA SER A 180 16.39 12.79 -8.70
C SER A 180 17.48 13.55 -9.47
N TYR A 181 17.10 14.69 -10.04
CA TYR A 181 17.96 15.49 -10.91
C TYR A 181 17.98 16.94 -10.44
N LEU A 182 19.15 17.50 -10.20
CA LEU A 182 19.32 18.94 -10.03
C LEU A 182 19.72 19.54 -11.38
N PHE A 183 18.83 20.29 -12.00
CA PHE A 183 19.11 20.98 -13.26
C PHE A 183 19.36 22.48 -13.03
N THR A 184 20.09 23.09 -13.96
CA THR A 184 20.12 24.55 -14.14
C THR A 184 19.38 24.93 -15.42
N PRO A 185 19.09 26.22 -15.66
CA PRO A 185 18.41 26.65 -16.89
C PRO A 185 19.10 26.22 -18.19
N ARG A 186 20.39 25.86 -18.15
CA ARG A 186 21.11 25.26 -19.28
C ARG A 186 20.45 23.98 -19.80
N TYR A 187 19.70 23.26 -18.97
CA TYR A 187 18.91 22.10 -19.40
C TYR A 187 18.04 22.42 -20.63
N PHE A 188 17.39 23.59 -20.65
CA PHE A 188 16.50 23.99 -21.75
C PHE A 188 17.27 24.23 -23.06
N GLU A 189 18.48 24.79 -22.96
CA GLU A 189 19.38 25.00 -24.11
C GLU A 189 19.83 23.67 -24.71
N TYR A 190 20.23 22.72 -23.86
CA TYR A 190 20.68 21.40 -24.29
C TYR A 190 19.53 20.56 -24.85
N PHE A 191 18.34 20.60 -24.24
CA PHE A 191 17.16 19.92 -24.75
C PHE A 191 16.85 20.32 -26.21
N LYS A 192 16.92 21.62 -26.55
CA LYS A 192 16.67 22.12 -27.92
C LYS A 192 17.68 21.61 -28.95
N GLN A 193 18.87 21.24 -28.50
CA GLN A 193 19.96 20.77 -29.36
C GLN A 193 20.03 19.23 -29.42
N THR A 194 19.32 18.53 -28.54
CA THR A 194 19.28 17.07 -28.51
C THR A 194 18.31 16.56 -29.57
N PRO A 195 18.76 15.75 -30.55
CA PRO A 195 17.87 15.14 -31.52
C PRO A 195 16.99 14.07 -30.86
N PRO A 196 15.76 13.82 -31.36
CA PRO A 196 14.95 12.70 -30.89
C PRO A 196 15.65 11.36 -31.10
N ALA A 197 15.47 10.41 -30.18
CA ALA A 197 16.05 9.09 -30.26
C ALA A 197 15.47 8.31 -31.45
N ALA A 198 16.35 7.63 -32.21
CA ALA A 198 15.96 6.92 -33.44
C ALA A 198 14.89 5.84 -33.21
N LYS A 199 14.86 5.23 -32.01
CA LYS A 199 13.94 4.14 -31.67
C LYS A 199 12.57 4.63 -31.21
N SER A 200 12.52 5.62 -30.32
CA SER A 200 11.29 6.08 -29.68
C SER A 200 10.67 7.30 -30.37
N GLY A 201 11.45 8.04 -31.17
CA GLY A 201 11.01 9.28 -31.81
C GLY A 201 10.79 10.44 -30.83
N VAL A 202 11.13 10.26 -29.56
CA VAL A 202 11.08 11.29 -28.51
C VAL A 202 12.50 11.60 -28.03
N ILE A 203 12.67 12.78 -27.42
CA ILE A 203 13.93 13.13 -26.76
C ILE A 203 13.92 12.50 -25.37
N GLU A 204 14.84 11.57 -25.11
CA GLU A 204 14.96 10.95 -23.79
C GLU A 204 15.73 11.87 -22.84
N ILE A 205 15.41 11.83 -21.54
CA ILE A 205 16.10 12.67 -20.55
C ILE A 205 17.58 12.28 -20.43
N THR A 206 17.88 10.99 -20.60
CA THR A 206 19.23 10.42 -20.59
C THR A 206 20.07 11.00 -21.72
N ASP A 207 19.50 11.16 -22.92
CA ASP A 207 20.18 11.78 -24.07
C ASP A 207 20.50 13.26 -23.83
N VAL A 208 19.61 14.00 -23.18
CA VAL A 208 19.86 15.41 -22.80
C VAL A 208 20.99 15.49 -21.78
N ILE A 209 20.96 14.65 -20.75
CA ILE A 209 22.00 14.62 -19.71
C ILE A 209 23.36 14.21 -20.30
N ASP A 210 23.37 13.20 -21.18
CA ASP A 210 24.58 12.73 -21.85
C ASP A 210 25.20 13.84 -22.73
N LYS A 211 24.37 14.56 -23.49
CA LYS A 211 24.81 15.74 -24.25
C LYS A 211 25.37 16.83 -23.32
N MET A 212 24.69 17.12 -22.21
CA MET A 212 25.19 18.06 -21.19
C MET A 212 26.54 17.61 -20.61
N ALA A 213 26.72 16.31 -20.36
CA ALA A 213 27.95 15.76 -19.80
C ALA A 213 29.15 15.92 -20.76
N LYS A 214 28.91 15.70 -22.05
CA LYS A 214 29.94 15.76 -23.11
C LYS A 214 30.30 17.16 -23.55
N GLU A 215 29.30 18.03 -23.69
CA GLU A 215 29.46 19.32 -24.38
C GLU A 215 29.51 20.52 -23.43
N SER A 216 29.15 20.36 -22.16
CA SER A 216 29.11 21.51 -21.26
C SER A 216 30.43 21.82 -20.56
N GLU A 217 30.81 23.09 -20.57
CA GLU A 217 31.95 23.59 -19.80
C GLU A 217 31.74 23.45 -18.28
N GLY A 218 30.48 23.49 -17.85
CA GLY A 218 30.07 23.44 -16.46
C GLY A 218 30.08 22.05 -15.84
N GLY A 219 29.99 21.02 -16.69
CA GLY A 219 29.95 19.61 -16.31
C GLY A 219 28.62 19.16 -15.71
N VAL A 220 28.45 17.83 -15.72
CA VAL A 220 27.40 17.10 -15.03
C VAL A 220 28.06 16.26 -13.95
N TYR A 221 27.55 16.31 -12.71
CA TYR A 221 28.19 15.64 -11.56
C TYR A 221 27.23 14.70 -10.83
N ALA A 222 27.74 13.58 -10.35
CA ALA A 222 27.02 12.70 -9.46
C ALA A 222 26.86 13.32 -8.07
N THR A 223 25.68 13.19 -7.49
CA THR A 223 25.47 13.35 -6.05
C THR A 223 25.28 11.95 -5.48
N HIS A 224 26.28 11.49 -4.73
CA HIS A 224 26.20 10.22 -4.01
C HIS A 224 25.23 10.35 -2.84
N LEU A 225 24.16 9.57 -2.86
CA LEU A 225 23.12 9.55 -1.85
C LEU A 225 23.16 8.23 -1.06
N THR A 226 22.62 8.28 0.16
CA THR A 226 22.31 7.13 1.00
C THR A 226 20.81 7.12 1.23
N CYS A 227 20.12 6.12 0.68
CA CYS A 227 18.68 5.98 0.87
C CYS A 227 18.19 4.55 0.63
N GLU A 228 17.05 4.22 1.22
CA GLU A 228 16.22 3.10 0.78
C GLU A 228 15.39 3.56 -0.41
N TYR A 229 15.79 3.10 -1.61
CA TYR A 229 15.23 3.51 -2.89
C TYR A 229 14.28 2.46 -3.48
N PHE A 230 13.09 2.91 -3.90
CA PHE A 230 12.08 2.10 -4.56
C PHE A 230 11.57 2.81 -5.83
N ASN A 231 11.79 2.19 -6.99
CA ASN A 231 11.13 2.59 -8.24
C ASN A 231 9.89 1.72 -8.46
N ILE A 232 8.71 2.35 -8.35
CA ILE A 232 7.43 1.65 -8.41
C ILE A 232 7.03 1.38 -9.86
N ASN A 233 7.61 0.32 -10.43
CA ASN A 233 7.29 -0.12 -11.78
C ASN A 233 6.09 -1.05 -11.84
N SER A 234 5.95 -1.90 -10.82
CA SER A 234 4.94 -2.96 -10.66
C SER A 234 4.27 -2.93 -9.28
N MET A 235 3.23 -3.74 -9.10
CA MET A 235 2.62 -3.94 -7.77
C MET A 235 3.56 -4.63 -6.79
N GLN A 236 4.44 -5.50 -7.27
CA GLN A 236 5.45 -6.16 -6.43
C GLN A 236 6.45 -5.15 -5.88
N ASP A 237 6.87 -4.16 -6.68
CA ASP A 237 7.75 -3.09 -6.20
C ASP A 237 7.03 -2.24 -5.12
N TYR A 238 5.74 -1.96 -5.32
CA TYR A 238 4.92 -1.27 -4.32
C TYR A 238 4.78 -2.05 -3.02
N TYR A 239 4.41 -3.34 -3.09
CA TYR A 239 4.28 -4.17 -1.88
C TYR A 239 5.62 -4.34 -1.16
N HIS A 240 6.73 -4.41 -1.90
CA HIS A 240 8.06 -4.41 -1.29
C HIS A 240 8.37 -3.09 -0.59
N ALA A 241 8.05 -1.94 -1.18
CA ALA A 241 8.20 -0.65 -0.53
C ALA A 241 7.33 -0.52 0.74
N VAL A 242 6.08 -0.98 0.69
CA VAL A 242 5.19 -1.05 1.85
C VAL A 242 5.78 -1.95 2.93
N TYR A 243 6.27 -3.14 2.55
CA TYR A 243 6.92 -4.09 3.46
C TYR A 243 8.10 -3.45 4.18
N GLU A 244 9.06 -2.87 3.46
CA GLU A 244 10.27 -2.31 4.08
C GLU A 244 9.93 -1.21 5.08
N VAL A 245 9.04 -0.28 4.70
CA VAL A 245 8.61 0.82 5.57
C VAL A 245 7.85 0.30 6.80
N ARG A 246 6.86 -0.59 6.59
CA ARG A 246 6.08 -1.15 7.71
C ARG A 246 6.93 -2.04 8.60
N ASN A 247 7.87 -2.80 8.05
CA ASN A 247 8.76 -3.66 8.81
C ASN A 247 9.67 -2.84 9.73
N ASP A 248 10.23 -1.73 9.24
CA ASP A 248 11.00 -0.78 10.07
C ASP A 248 10.15 -0.16 11.18
N LEU A 249 8.90 0.19 10.87
CA LEU A 249 7.97 0.79 11.81
C LEU A 249 7.22 -0.23 12.67
N PHE A 250 7.41 -1.54 12.45
CA PHE A 250 6.44 -2.54 12.89
C PHE A 250 6.26 -2.58 14.41
N SER A 251 7.36 -2.40 15.13
CA SER A 251 7.40 -2.35 16.60
C SER A 251 6.61 -1.19 17.21
N LYS A 252 6.26 -0.17 16.41
CA LYS A 252 5.50 1.01 16.87
C LYS A 252 4.00 0.82 16.77
N PHE A 253 3.53 -0.13 15.95
CA PHE A 253 2.10 -0.36 15.75
C PHE A 253 1.50 -1.16 16.90
N LYS A 254 0.31 -0.76 17.31
CA LYS A 254 -0.46 -1.42 18.37
C LYS A 254 -1.45 -2.40 17.77
N CYS A 255 -1.58 -3.55 18.42
CA CYS A 255 -2.54 -4.58 18.06
C CYS A 255 -3.69 -4.62 19.07
N SER A 256 -4.93 -4.59 18.57
CA SER A 256 -6.14 -4.81 19.38
C SER A 256 -6.81 -6.11 18.94
N LEU A 257 -7.21 -6.94 19.91
CA LEU A 257 -8.01 -8.13 19.68
C LEU A 257 -9.49 -7.81 19.88
N VAL A 258 -10.32 -8.28 18.96
CA VAL A 258 -11.77 -8.20 19.01
C VAL A 258 -12.32 -9.62 19.13
N ILE A 259 -13.13 -9.85 20.17
CA ILE A 259 -13.79 -11.13 20.42
C ILE A 259 -15.30 -10.89 20.43
N PRO A 260 -16.04 -11.22 19.34
CA PRO A 260 -17.49 -11.18 19.35
C PRO A 260 -18.04 -12.37 20.15
N THR A 261 -18.87 -12.13 21.16
CA THR A 261 -19.38 -13.17 22.09
C THR A 261 -20.90 -13.19 22.17
N ASN A 262 -21.45 -14.39 22.36
CA ASN A 262 -22.86 -14.62 22.68
C ASN A 262 -22.99 -15.99 23.36
N ASN A 263 -23.17 -16.00 24.67
CA ASN A 263 -23.29 -17.19 25.50
C ASN A 263 -22.11 -18.17 25.35
N ASN A 264 -20.89 -17.67 25.62
CA ASN A 264 -19.63 -18.39 25.50
C ASN A 264 -18.94 -18.60 26.86
N GLU A 265 -19.69 -18.78 27.96
CA GLU A 265 -19.12 -18.88 29.32
C GLU A 265 -18.04 -19.97 29.47
N ARG A 266 -18.16 -21.05 28.67
CA ARG A 266 -17.26 -22.23 28.75
C ARG A 266 -15.93 -22.05 28.03
N SER A 267 -15.79 -21.03 27.19
CA SER A 267 -14.61 -20.85 26.34
C SER A 267 -13.99 -19.47 26.40
N ILE A 268 -14.77 -18.43 26.76
CA ILE A 268 -14.32 -17.05 26.67
C ILE A 268 -13.08 -16.76 27.53
N THR A 269 -13.01 -17.34 28.73
CA THR A 269 -11.85 -17.16 29.63
C THR A 269 -10.59 -17.74 29.00
N ASP A 270 -10.66 -18.94 28.44
CA ASP A 270 -9.51 -19.60 27.81
C ASP A 270 -9.01 -18.80 26.60
N VAL A 271 -9.92 -18.27 25.78
CA VAL A 271 -9.56 -17.41 24.63
C VAL A 271 -8.90 -16.12 25.11
N ILE A 272 -9.44 -15.45 26.14
CA ILE A 272 -8.83 -14.23 26.67
C ILE A 272 -7.43 -14.52 27.23
N VAL A 273 -7.29 -15.59 28.04
CA VAL A 273 -6.02 -15.94 28.67
C VAL A 273 -4.95 -16.34 27.66
N ASP A 274 -5.30 -17.05 26.58
CA ASP A 274 -4.35 -17.43 25.52
C ASP A 274 -3.80 -16.21 24.75
N PHE A 275 -4.62 -15.17 24.59
CA PHE A 275 -4.28 -14.00 23.77
C PHE A 275 -3.78 -12.78 24.57
N LYS A 276 -4.13 -12.62 25.86
CA LYS A 276 -3.89 -11.38 26.64
C LYS A 276 -2.48 -10.83 26.60
N ASP A 277 -1.46 -11.69 26.64
CA ASP A 277 -0.06 -11.26 26.72
C ASP A 277 0.53 -10.87 25.35
N LYS A 278 -0.22 -11.06 24.26
CA LYS A 278 0.22 -10.76 22.88
C LYS A 278 -0.42 -9.51 22.30
N PHE A 279 -1.39 -8.91 22.99
CA PHE A 279 -2.17 -7.78 22.51
C PHE A 279 -2.07 -6.59 23.44
N HIS A 280 -2.11 -5.39 22.86
CA HIS A 280 -2.10 -4.15 23.64
C HIS A 280 -3.47 -3.86 24.25
N GLU A 281 -4.52 -4.42 23.63
CA GLU A 281 -5.91 -4.23 24.01
C GLU A 281 -6.72 -5.47 23.61
N ILE A 282 -7.64 -5.89 24.47
CA ILE A 282 -8.68 -6.87 24.14
C ILE A 282 -10.04 -6.19 24.33
N VAL A 283 -10.87 -6.31 23.30
CA VAL A 283 -12.24 -5.79 23.22
C VAL A 283 -13.20 -6.95 23.00
N VAL A 284 -14.00 -7.25 24.02
CA VAL A 284 -15.09 -8.22 23.96
C VAL A 284 -16.36 -7.49 23.55
N ILE A 285 -17.01 -7.96 22.49
CA ILE A 285 -18.26 -7.40 21.97
C ILE A 285 -19.39 -8.39 22.23
N ASP A 286 -20.16 -8.11 23.27
CA ASP A 286 -21.21 -8.98 23.76
C ASP A 286 -22.57 -8.64 23.14
N ASN A 287 -23.28 -9.66 22.67
CA ASN A 287 -24.63 -9.55 22.12
C ASN A 287 -25.68 -10.02 23.14
N GLU A 288 -25.73 -9.36 24.30
CA GLU A 288 -26.65 -9.67 25.41
C GLU A 288 -26.57 -11.14 25.86
N SER A 289 -25.38 -11.61 26.23
CA SER A 289 -25.25 -12.94 26.84
C SER A 289 -26.09 -13.04 28.11
N THR A 290 -26.83 -14.14 28.24
CA THR A 290 -27.66 -14.47 29.41
C THR A 290 -26.94 -15.37 30.42
N ASP A 291 -25.77 -15.90 30.04
CA ASP A 291 -24.90 -16.74 30.86
C ASP A 291 -23.78 -15.93 31.56
N ALA A 292 -22.79 -16.61 32.14
CA ALA A 292 -21.70 -15.96 32.87
C ALA A 292 -20.65 -15.25 31.97
N THR A 293 -20.81 -15.22 30.63
CA THR A 293 -19.81 -14.71 29.67
C THR A 293 -19.30 -13.31 30.04
N VAL A 294 -20.20 -12.35 30.24
CA VAL A 294 -19.83 -10.95 30.54
C VAL A 294 -19.10 -10.83 31.86
N ALA A 295 -19.54 -11.56 32.89
CA ALA A 295 -18.92 -11.55 34.21
C ALA A 295 -17.49 -12.14 34.15
N LEU A 296 -17.31 -13.23 33.40
CA LEU A 296 -16.00 -13.86 33.19
C LEU A 296 -15.06 -12.95 32.41
N SER A 297 -15.52 -12.29 31.35
CA SER A 297 -14.70 -11.32 30.61
C SER A 297 -14.27 -10.14 31.49
N LYS A 298 -15.18 -9.57 32.29
CA LYS A 298 -14.84 -8.48 33.23
C LYS A 298 -13.83 -8.91 34.29
N LYS A 299 -13.88 -10.17 34.74
CA LYS A 299 -12.92 -10.73 35.71
C LYS A 299 -11.48 -10.72 35.17
N GLU A 300 -11.30 -10.98 33.88
CA GLU A 300 -10.00 -10.90 33.19
C GLU A 300 -9.55 -9.46 32.88
N LYS A 301 -10.30 -8.45 33.35
CA LYS A 301 -9.98 -7.01 33.22
C LYS A 301 -9.84 -6.53 31.77
N VAL A 302 -10.56 -7.15 30.83
CA VAL A 302 -10.63 -6.70 29.43
C VAL A 302 -11.79 -5.72 29.22
N LYS A 303 -11.76 -4.97 28.11
CA LYS A 303 -12.87 -4.07 27.75
C LYS A 303 -14.05 -4.91 27.26
N VAL A 304 -15.24 -4.67 27.79
CA VAL A 304 -16.46 -5.38 27.39
C VAL A 304 -17.51 -4.35 26.99
N TYR A 305 -18.03 -4.47 25.77
CA TYR A 305 -19.13 -3.67 25.27
C TYR A 305 -20.31 -4.57 24.95
N THR A 306 -21.41 -4.38 25.69
CA THR A 306 -22.68 -5.04 25.42
C THR A 306 -23.55 -4.10 24.59
N PHE A 307 -24.21 -4.60 23.55
CA PHE A 307 -25.17 -3.83 22.76
C PHE A 307 -26.48 -4.61 22.59
N PRO A 308 -27.62 -3.91 22.41
CA PRO A 308 -28.93 -4.55 22.31
C PRO A 308 -29.01 -5.37 21.03
N GLY A 309 -29.30 -6.66 21.15
CA GLY A 309 -29.44 -7.60 20.03
C GLY A 309 -30.12 -8.91 20.37
N ASP A 310 -30.80 -8.98 21.51
CA ASP A 310 -31.68 -10.08 21.95
C ASP A 310 -31.00 -11.46 21.98
N GLY A 311 -29.67 -11.52 22.09
CA GLY A 311 -28.95 -12.80 21.99
C GLY A 311 -28.99 -13.43 20.59
N ASP A 312 -29.35 -12.68 19.54
CA ASP A 312 -29.42 -13.23 18.18
C ASP A 312 -28.04 -13.45 17.56
N ALA A 313 -27.65 -14.73 17.41
CA ALA A 313 -26.41 -15.15 16.76
C ALA A 313 -26.31 -14.73 15.28
N SER A 314 -27.41 -14.27 14.66
CA SER A 314 -27.41 -13.68 13.32
C SER A 314 -26.74 -12.30 13.28
N ARG A 315 -26.42 -11.67 14.42
CA ARG A 315 -25.84 -10.31 14.49
C ARG A 315 -24.31 -10.29 14.57
N LEU A 316 -23.65 -11.40 14.22
CA LEU A 316 -22.19 -11.51 14.29
C LEU A 316 -21.46 -10.39 13.50
N GLY A 317 -21.97 -10.02 12.33
CA GLY A 317 -21.37 -8.96 11.52
C GLY A 317 -21.39 -7.60 12.24
N GLU A 318 -22.48 -7.28 12.92
CA GLU A 318 -22.60 -6.08 13.76
C GLU A 318 -21.62 -6.11 14.94
N GLN A 319 -21.41 -7.28 15.57
CA GLN A 319 -20.41 -7.44 16.64
C GLN A 319 -19.01 -7.15 16.13
N VAL A 320 -18.64 -7.74 14.99
CA VAL A 320 -17.33 -7.53 14.36
C VAL A 320 -17.15 -6.06 13.99
N ARG A 321 -18.15 -5.45 13.34
CA ARG A 321 -18.14 -4.03 12.97
C ARG A 321 -17.89 -3.12 14.17
N ARG A 322 -18.69 -3.26 15.23
CA ARG A 322 -18.54 -2.47 16.47
C ARG A 322 -17.20 -2.73 17.13
N GLY A 323 -16.73 -3.97 17.13
CA GLY A 323 -15.43 -4.32 17.68
C GLY A 323 -14.28 -3.59 17.00
N ILE A 324 -14.27 -3.59 15.67
CA ILE A 324 -13.26 -2.85 14.89
C ILE A 324 -13.38 -1.34 15.14
N GLU A 325 -14.60 -0.80 15.23
CA GLU A 325 -14.83 0.63 15.50
C GLU A 325 -14.37 1.06 16.91
N GLN A 326 -14.57 0.22 17.93
CA GLN A 326 -14.20 0.49 19.32
C GLN A 326 -12.72 0.25 19.62
N ALA A 327 -12.08 -0.66 18.89
CA ALA A 327 -10.68 -0.99 19.07
C ALA A 327 -9.77 0.22 18.78
N THR A 328 -8.70 0.39 19.54
CA THR A 328 -7.81 1.56 19.47
C THR A 328 -6.48 1.31 18.75
N GLY A 329 -6.13 0.06 18.49
CA GLY A 329 -4.91 -0.33 17.79
C GLY A 329 -4.91 0.01 16.30
N ASP A 330 -3.72 -0.01 15.72
CA ASP A 330 -3.48 0.19 14.28
C ASP A 330 -3.82 -1.07 13.49
N ILE A 331 -3.53 -2.24 14.07
CA ILE A 331 -3.87 -3.55 13.53
C ILE A 331 -4.97 -4.17 14.41
N ILE A 332 -6.10 -4.48 13.78
CA ILE A 332 -7.23 -5.13 14.45
C ILE A 332 -7.23 -6.60 14.10
N VAL A 333 -7.29 -7.45 15.11
CA VAL A 333 -7.43 -8.91 14.94
C VAL A 333 -8.78 -9.33 15.47
N VAL A 334 -9.52 -10.12 14.70
CA VAL A 334 -10.81 -10.68 15.13
C VAL A 334 -10.63 -12.17 15.31
N VAL A 335 -11.12 -12.71 16.43
CA VAL A 335 -11.06 -14.16 16.71
C VAL A 335 -12.40 -14.68 17.26
N SER A 336 -12.79 -15.88 16.82
CA SER A 336 -13.96 -16.59 17.36
C SER A 336 -13.85 -16.84 18.87
N PRO A 337 -14.95 -16.72 19.65
CA PRO A 337 -14.95 -16.89 21.11
C PRO A 337 -14.97 -18.34 21.58
N ASP A 338 -15.08 -19.31 20.67
CA ASP A 338 -15.38 -20.72 20.96
C ASP A 338 -14.15 -21.61 21.17
N GLY A 339 -12.95 -21.02 21.15
CA GLY A 339 -11.68 -21.74 21.32
C GLY A 339 -11.26 -22.54 20.09
N SER A 340 -11.81 -22.26 18.90
CA SER A 340 -11.37 -22.95 17.66
C SER A 340 -10.00 -22.51 17.16
N PHE A 341 -9.49 -21.36 17.63
CA PHE A 341 -8.21 -20.80 17.24
C PHE A 341 -7.30 -20.64 18.47
N ARG A 342 -5.99 -20.49 18.21
CA ARG A 342 -4.99 -20.26 19.25
C ARG A 342 -4.07 -19.12 18.86
N SER A 343 -3.60 -18.42 19.88
CA SER A 343 -2.70 -17.28 19.76
C SER A 343 -1.34 -17.64 19.12
N LYS A 344 -0.97 -18.92 19.05
CA LYS A 344 0.27 -19.39 18.38
C LYS A 344 0.34 -19.01 16.89
N ASP A 345 -0.80 -18.83 16.23
CA ASP A 345 -0.87 -18.47 14.81
C ASP A 345 -0.94 -16.95 14.60
N PHE A 346 -1.08 -16.17 15.66
CA PHE A 346 -1.09 -14.69 15.58
C PHE A 346 0.19 -14.11 14.96
N PRO A 347 1.42 -14.56 15.29
CA PRO A 347 2.62 -14.09 14.61
C PRO A 347 2.60 -14.31 13.09
N LYS A 348 1.90 -15.35 12.61
CA LYS A 348 1.74 -15.58 11.17
C LYS A 348 0.92 -14.47 10.54
N LEU A 349 -0.22 -14.11 11.13
CA LEU A 349 -1.02 -12.99 10.65
C LEU A 349 -0.18 -11.70 10.56
N LEU A 350 0.56 -11.39 11.63
CA LEU A 350 1.38 -10.18 11.71
C LEU A 350 2.48 -10.11 10.64
N GLU A 351 3.15 -11.21 10.31
CA GLU A 351 4.21 -11.18 9.29
C GLU A 351 3.67 -10.74 7.93
N TYR A 352 2.48 -11.22 7.55
CA TYR A 352 1.83 -10.82 6.30
C TYR A 352 1.15 -9.45 6.40
N MET A 353 0.83 -8.93 7.59
CA MET A 353 0.32 -7.55 7.73
C MET A 353 1.37 -6.49 7.33
N LYS A 354 2.66 -6.84 7.29
CA LYS A 354 3.73 -5.92 6.86
C LYS A 354 3.60 -5.51 5.39
N ASP A 355 3.05 -6.35 4.53
CA ASP A 355 2.87 -6.03 3.10
C ASP A 355 1.40 -6.04 2.65
N SER A 356 0.47 -6.44 3.52
CA SER A 356 -0.96 -6.63 3.20
C SER A 356 -1.88 -5.68 3.97
N ASP A 357 -3.07 -5.43 3.41
CA ASP A 357 -4.12 -4.61 4.01
C ASP A 357 -5.02 -5.44 4.94
N MET A 358 -5.23 -6.70 4.58
CA MET A 358 -5.98 -7.69 5.35
C MET A 358 -5.32 -9.06 5.21
N VAL A 359 -5.26 -9.82 6.30
CA VAL A 359 -4.81 -11.21 6.30
C VAL A 359 -5.88 -12.07 6.95
N ILE A 360 -6.36 -13.09 6.25
CA ILE A 360 -7.40 -14.00 6.74
C ILE A 360 -6.87 -15.41 6.90
N GLY A 361 -7.27 -16.09 7.97
CA GLY A 361 -6.94 -17.49 8.15
C GLY A 361 -7.74 -18.40 7.21
N THR A 362 -7.19 -19.57 6.89
CA THR A 362 -7.92 -20.65 6.21
C THR A 362 -7.94 -21.93 7.00
N ARG A 363 -9.12 -22.56 7.04
CA ARG A 363 -9.34 -23.85 7.72
C ARG A 363 -9.37 -25.02 6.74
N THR A 364 -9.01 -24.82 5.47
CA THR A 364 -9.02 -25.88 4.45
C THR A 364 -7.77 -26.76 4.48
N THR A 365 -6.69 -26.30 5.13
CA THR A 365 -5.42 -27.03 5.21
C THR A 365 -5.52 -28.18 6.20
N ARG A 366 -5.70 -29.40 5.67
CA ARG A 366 -5.98 -30.62 6.46
C ARG A 366 -4.96 -30.92 7.56
N GLN A 367 -3.69 -30.63 7.31
CA GLN A 367 -2.57 -30.85 8.25
C GLN A 367 -2.66 -29.96 9.50
N MET A 368 -3.48 -28.90 9.46
CA MET A 368 -3.64 -27.94 10.54
C MET A 368 -5.00 -28.05 11.25
N ILE A 369 -5.79 -29.07 10.92
CA ILE A 369 -7.10 -29.32 11.52
C ILE A 369 -6.96 -30.42 12.57
N GLU A 370 -7.38 -30.12 13.80
CA GLU A 370 -7.47 -31.11 14.87
C GLU A 370 -8.45 -32.23 14.52
N GLN A 371 -8.07 -33.46 14.83
CA GLN A 371 -8.93 -34.63 14.64
C GLN A 371 -10.20 -34.49 15.48
N GLY A 372 -11.38 -34.70 14.86
CA GLY A 372 -12.66 -34.57 15.53
C GLY A 372 -13.19 -33.13 15.66
N SER A 373 -12.60 -32.17 14.93
CA SER A 373 -13.19 -30.85 14.74
C SER A 373 -14.48 -30.91 13.92
N ASN A 374 -15.32 -29.87 14.05
CA ASN A 374 -16.65 -29.84 13.43
C ASN A 374 -16.65 -29.51 11.92
N LEU A 375 -15.48 -29.41 11.28
CA LEU A 375 -15.35 -29.01 9.89
C LEU A 375 -15.44 -30.23 8.95
N SER A 376 -16.67 -30.59 8.57
CA SER A 376 -16.90 -31.74 7.70
C SER A 376 -16.22 -31.59 6.33
N PRO A 377 -15.82 -32.69 5.66
CA PRO A 377 -15.23 -32.62 4.33
C PRO A 377 -16.07 -31.86 3.32
N LEU A 378 -17.40 -31.99 3.40
CA LEU A 378 -18.33 -31.30 2.51
C LEU A 378 -18.38 -29.79 2.78
N TYR A 379 -18.42 -29.39 4.05
CA TYR A 379 -18.40 -27.97 4.42
C TYR A 379 -17.10 -27.28 3.98
N ARG A 380 -15.96 -27.99 3.98
CA ARG A 380 -14.71 -27.49 3.40
C ARG A 380 -14.80 -27.29 1.89
N LEU A 381 -15.39 -28.22 1.16
CA LEU A 381 -15.57 -28.09 -0.29
C LEU A 381 -16.47 -26.90 -0.63
N VAL A 382 -17.53 -26.67 0.15
CA VAL A 382 -18.41 -25.50 -0.01
C VAL A 382 -17.63 -24.20 0.23
N ASN A 383 -16.85 -24.10 1.31
CA ASN A 383 -16.02 -22.92 1.57
C ASN A 383 -14.97 -22.68 0.48
N LEU A 384 -14.33 -23.75 0.00
CA LEU A 384 -13.37 -23.68 -1.11
C LEU A 384 -14.03 -23.18 -2.39
N PHE A 385 -15.24 -23.68 -2.70
CA PHE A 385 -16.01 -23.20 -3.83
C PHE A 385 -16.36 -21.71 -3.69
N MET A 386 -16.84 -21.28 -2.53
CA MET A 386 -17.19 -19.87 -2.27
C MET A 386 -15.96 -18.94 -2.36
N GLY A 387 -14.82 -19.34 -1.78
CA GLY A 387 -13.56 -18.60 -1.93
C GLY A 387 -13.15 -18.48 -3.40
N LYS A 388 -13.22 -19.58 -4.16
CA LYS A 388 -12.90 -19.57 -5.59
C LYS A 388 -13.85 -18.74 -6.43
N MET A 389 -15.11 -18.62 -6.04
CA MET A 389 -16.05 -17.72 -6.70
C MET A 389 -15.65 -16.25 -6.56
N VAL A 390 -15.27 -15.81 -5.34
CA VAL A 390 -14.71 -14.47 -5.14
C VAL A 390 -13.47 -14.29 -6.01
N GLU A 391 -12.60 -15.29 -6.06
CA GLU A 391 -11.41 -15.25 -6.91
C GLU A 391 -11.72 -15.07 -8.39
N ILE A 392 -12.70 -15.79 -8.93
CA ILE A 392 -13.11 -15.69 -10.34
C ILE A 392 -13.70 -14.31 -10.64
N PHE A 393 -14.58 -13.78 -9.79
CA PHE A 393 -15.26 -12.51 -10.09
C PHE A 393 -14.35 -11.28 -9.96
N TRP A 394 -13.29 -11.37 -9.17
CA TRP A 394 -12.28 -10.31 -9.02
C TRP A 394 -10.90 -10.76 -9.49
N TRP A 395 -10.84 -11.63 -10.51
CA TRP A 395 -9.61 -12.22 -11.04
C TRP A 395 -8.49 -11.21 -11.32
N GLY A 396 -8.84 -10.03 -11.86
CA GLY A 396 -7.86 -8.97 -12.15
C GLY A 396 -7.19 -8.37 -10.91
N GLN A 397 -7.77 -8.51 -9.72
CA GLN A 397 -7.15 -8.08 -8.46
C GLN A 397 -6.32 -9.19 -7.79
N GLU A 398 -6.22 -10.34 -8.46
CA GLU A 398 -5.45 -11.52 -8.04
C GLU A 398 -5.69 -12.03 -6.60
N PRO A 399 -6.92 -11.99 -6.04
CA PRO A 399 -7.18 -12.64 -4.76
C PRO A 399 -6.95 -14.16 -4.86
N ARG A 400 -6.50 -14.79 -3.78
CA ARG A 400 -6.34 -16.25 -3.69
C ARG A 400 -7.07 -16.74 -2.46
N PHE A 401 -8.31 -17.17 -2.66
CA PHE A 401 -9.16 -17.60 -1.55
C PHE A 401 -9.52 -19.08 -1.63
N THR A 402 -9.47 -19.74 -0.49
CA THR A 402 -9.90 -21.12 -0.28
C THR A 402 -10.85 -21.27 0.91
N ASP A 403 -11.05 -20.24 1.73
CA ASP A 403 -12.05 -20.22 2.80
C ASP A 403 -12.79 -18.87 2.79
N ALA A 404 -14.12 -18.92 2.84
CA ALA A 404 -14.96 -17.71 2.81
C ALA A 404 -15.41 -17.29 4.22
N ASP A 405 -15.35 -18.18 5.21
CA ASP A 405 -16.03 -17.99 6.51
C ASP A 405 -15.09 -18.23 7.70
N CYS A 406 -13.89 -17.62 7.68
CA CYS A 406 -12.92 -17.75 8.75
C CYS A 406 -12.91 -16.53 9.68
N HIS A 407 -13.38 -16.72 10.91
CA HIS A 407 -13.35 -15.72 11.99
C HIS A 407 -12.02 -15.75 12.76
N PHE A 408 -10.93 -15.76 12.02
CA PHE A 408 -9.60 -15.44 12.53
C PHE A 408 -8.82 -14.68 11.46
N PHE A 409 -8.83 -13.35 11.56
CA PHE A 409 -8.23 -12.46 10.56
C PHE A 409 -7.69 -11.20 11.21
N SER A 410 -6.81 -10.51 10.50
CA SER A 410 -6.26 -9.21 10.85
C SER A 410 -6.48 -8.21 9.73
N ILE A 411 -6.68 -6.95 10.09
CA ILE A 411 -6.90 -5.84 9.15
C ILE A 411 -6.31 -4.56 9.72
N TRP A 412 -5.72 -3.72 8.87
CA TRP A 412 -5.34 -2.37 9.27
C TRP A 412 -6.58 -1.52 9.53
N LYS A 413 -6.60 -0.79 10.63
CA LYS A 413 -7.72 0.10 10.98
C LYS A 413 -7.95 1.16 9.90
N GLU A 414 -6.89 1.63 9.25
CA GLU A 414 -6.96 2.54 8.11
C GLU A 414 -7.64 1.89 6.89
N SER A 415 -7.23 0.68 6.51
CA SER A 415 -7.84 -0.07 5.39
C SER A 415 -9.32 -0.37 5.65
N TYR A 416 -9.69 -0.67 6.90
CA TYR A 416 -11.09 -0.76 7.30
C TYR A 416 -11.84 0.56 7.13
N ALA A 417 -11.26 1.68 7.56
CA ALA A 417 -11.88 2.99 7.46
C ALA A 417 -12.21 3.40 6.01
N GLN A 418 -11.40 2.97 5.05
CA GLN A 418 -11.61 3.19 3.62
C GLN A 418 -12.77 2.36 3.04
N THR A 419 -13.12 1.23 3.67
CA THR A 419 -14.11 0.26 3.15
C THR A 419 -15.40 0.20 3.94
N LYS A 420 -15.44 0.75 5.16
CA LYS A 420 -16.62 0.65 6.05
C LYS A 420 -17.91 1.19 5.43
N GLN A 421 -17.81 2.20 4.56
CA GLN A 421 -18.99 2.84 3.95
C GLN A 421 -19.67 1.95 2.92
N GLN A 422 -19.04 0.87 2.46
CA GLN A 422 -19.61 -0.09 1.50
C GLN A 422 -20.13 -1.36 2.18
N LEU A 423 -19.89 -1.55 3.48
CA LEU A 423 -20.33 -2.72 4.24
C LEU A 423 -21.79 -2.56 4.67
N ARG A 424 -22.60 -3.60 4.49
CA ARG A 424 -24.06 -3.60 4.73
C ARG A 424 -24.53 -4.84 5.49
N ALA A 425 -23.83 -5.96 5.37
CA ALA A 425 -24.18 -7.19 6.07
C ALA A 425 -24.08 -6.98 7.59
N GLN A 426 -25.05 -7.50 8.33
CA GLN A 426 -25.06 -7.48 9.79
C GLN A 426 -24.81 -8.87 10.39
N ASP A 427 -24.70 -9.87 9.52
CA ASP A 427 -24.64 -11.28 9.85
C ASP A 427 -23.29 -11.91 9.49
N ARG A 428 -23.25 -13.25 9.44
CA ARG A 428 -22.05 -14.03 9.12
C ARG A 428 -21.44 -13.69 7.76
N LYS A 429 -22.21 -13.14 6.81
CA LYS A 429 -21.69 -12.71 5.51
C LYS A 429 -20.77 -11.50 5.61
N TYR A 430 -20.75 -10.79 6.75
CA TYR A 430 -19.97 -9.58 6.92
C TYR A 430 -18.48 -9.77 6.63
N VAL A 431 -17.88 -10.89 7.03
CA VAL A 431 -16.46 -11.14 6.75
C VAL A 431 -16.24 -11.37 5.25
N VAL A 432 -17.13 -12.10 4.58
CA VAL A 432 -17.08 -12.25 3.11
C VAL A 432 -17.23 -10.90 2.43
N GLU A 433 -18.18 -10.07 2.87
CA GLU A 433 -18.39 -8.73 2.33
C GLU A 433 -17.16 -7.85 2.53
N LEU A 434 -16.54 -7.89 3.72
CA LEU A 434 -15.31 -7.19 4.02
C LEU A 434 -14.17 -7.62 3.10
N MET A 435 -13.97 -8.93 2.92
CA MET A 435 -12.98 -9.46 1.97
C MET A 435 -13.21 -8.94 0.55
N ILE A 436 -14.47 -8.97 0.10
CA ILE A 436 -14.85 -8.47 -1.22
C ILE A 436 -14.57 -6.96 -1.35
N GLU A 437 -14.90 -6.15 -0.34
CA GLU A 437 -14.67 -4.70 -0.40
C GLU A 437 -13.18 -4.31 -0.31
N ILE A 438 -12.36 -5.07 0.43
CA ILE A 438 -10.90 -4.91 0.39
C ILE A 438 -10.39 -5.14 -1.03
N VAL A 439 -10.79 -6.26 -1.66
CA VAL A 439 -10.37 -6.60 -3.03
C VAL A 439 -10.91 -5.59 -4.06
N ARG A 440 -12.18 -5.15 -3.92
CA ARG A 440 -12.80 -4.10 -4.77
C ARG A 440 -12.16 -2.73 -4.62
N SER A 441 -11.45 -2.50 -3.52
CA SER A 441 -10.71 -1.26 -3.26
C SER A 441 -9.24 -1.37 -3.67
N HIS A 442 -8.88 -2.41 -4.44
CA HIS A 442 -7.51 -2.64 -4.93
C HIS A 442 -6.48 -2.81 -3.80
N MET A 443 -6.95 -3.19 -2.61
CA MET A 443 -6.13 -3.48 -1.44
C MET A 443 -5.77 -4.96 -1.40
N ARG A 444 -4.62 -5.26 -0.79
CA ARG A 444 -4.05 -6.61 -0.76
C ARG A 444 -4.65 -7.41 0.38
N CYS A 445 -5.38 -8.46 0.02
CA CYS A 445 -5.91 -9.44 0.97
C CYS A 445 -5.22 -10.79 0.76
N ILE A 446 -4.56 -11.32 1.79
CA ILE A 446 -3.87 -12.61 1.74
C ILE A 446 -4.58 -13.62 2.64
N GLU A 447 -4.71 -14.85 2.15
CA GLU A 447 -5.15 -15.99 2.94
C GLU A 447 -3.96 -16.82 3.44
N ILE A 448 -3.94 -17.17 4.72
CA ILE A 448 -2.86 -17.97 5.34
C ILE A 448 -3.41 -19.17 6.12
N PRO A 449 -2.70 -20.31 6.17
CA PRO A 449 -3.18 -21.48 6.89
C PRO A 449 -3.09 -21.26 8.41
N VAL A 450 -4.20 -21.48 9.10
CA VAL A 450 -4.31 -21.36 10.57
C VAL A 450 -4.73 -22.69 11.18
N SER A 451 -4.34 -22.93 12.43
CA SER A 451 -4.67 -24.14 13.16
C SER A 451 -6.11 -24.07 13.63
N TYR A 452 -6.89 -25.10 13.31
CA TYR A 452 -8.29 -25.19 13.66
C TYR A 452 -8.51 -26.32 14.67
N PHE A 453 -8.89 -25.95 15.89
CA PHE A 453 -9.16 -26.85 17.00
C PHE A 453 -10.66 -27.13 17.14
N LYS A 454 -11.00 -28.17 17.89
CA LYS A 454 -12.39 -28.51 18.18
C LYS A 454 -13.04 -27.40 19.04
N PRO A 455 -14.13 -26.77 18.58
CA PRO A 455 -14.83 -25.76 19.38
C PRO A 455 -15.42 -26.35 20.66
N VAL A 456 -15.40 -25.59 21.76
CA VAL A 456 -15.96 -26.01 23.06
C VAL A 456 -17.48 -26.16 23.01
N SER A 457 -18.17 -25.30 22.25
CA SER A 457 -19.63 -25.29 22.10
C SER A 457 -20.03 -25.10 20.63
N GLY A 458 -19.72 -26.09 19.78
CA GLY A 458 -20.09 -26.02 18.37
C GLY A 458 -21.54 -26.44 18.12
N LYS A 459 -22.34 -25.57 17.49
CA LYS A 459 -23.63 -25.99 16.89
C LYS A 459 -23.36 -27.05 15.83
N LYS A 460 -24.14 -28.14 15.83
CA LYS A 460 -24.16 -29.07 14.70
C LYS A 460 -24.75 -28.33 13.50
N TYR A 461 -23.94 -28.06 12.48
CA TYR A 461 -24.41 -27.46 11.24
C TYR A 461 -25.24 -28.49 10.47
N SER A 462 -26.52 -28.20 10.24
CA SER A 462 -27.34 -29.05 9.38
C SER A 462 -26.92 -28.83 7.91
N PHE A 463 -27.15 -29.84 7.07
CA PHE A 463 -26.92 -29.70 5.62
C PHE A 463 -27.78 -28.58 5.02
N ALA A 464 -29.03 -28.42 5.50
CA ALA A 464 -29.93 -27.37 5.04
C ALA A 464 -29.41 -25.97 5.37
N ASP A 465 -28.86 -25.76 6.58
CA ASP A 465 -28.27 -24.48 6.97
C ASP A 465 -27.02 -24.16 6.15
N MET A 466 -26.15 -25.16 5.92
CA MET A 466 -24.98 -25.01 5.04
C MET A 466 -25.39 -24.57 3.62
N VAL A 467 -26.40 -25.19 3.03
CA VAL A 467 -26.87 -24.83 1.67
C VAL A 467 -27.50 -23.44 1.66
N ARG A 468 -28.31 -23.09 2.67
CA ARG A 468 -28.90 -21.76 2.81
C ARG A 468 -27.83 -20.68 2.89
N ASP A 469 -26.80 -20.90 3.71
CA ASP A 469 -25.72 -19.95 3.90
C ASP A 469 -24.88 -19.80 2.64
N ALA A 470 -24.52 -20.91 1.99
CA ALA A 470 -23.81 -20.90 0.72
C ALA A 470 -24.57 -20.11 -0.35
N PHE A 471 -25.89 -20.30 -0.47
CA PHE A 471 -26.72 -19.55 -1.40
C PHE A 471 -26.80 -18.05 -1.04
N SER A 472 -26.83 -17.73 0.26
CA SER A 472 -26.83 -16.33 0.71
C SER A 472 -25.51 -15.61 0.41
N ILE A 473 -24.38 -16.29 0.57
CA ILE A 473 -23.04 -15.81 0.23
C ILE A 473 -22.93 -15.65 -1.30
N TYR A 474 -23.40 -16.65 -2.06
CA TYR A 474 -23.48 -16.57 -3.52
C TYR A 474 -24.25 -15.32 -3.97
N LYS A 475 -25.43 -15.06 -3.39
CA LYS A 475 -26.22 -13.87 -3.72
C LYS A 475 -25.46 -12.57 -3.40
N LEU A 476 -24.79 -12.49 -2.25
CA LEU A 476 -23.95 -11.33 -1.89
C LEU A 476 -22.85 -11.10 -2.93
N ILE A 477 -22.12 -12.15 -3.31
CA ILE A 477 -21.04 -12.08 -4.30
C ILE A 477 -21.57 -11.53 -5.63
N ILE A 478 -22.70 -12.06 -6.12
CA ILE A 478 -23.34 -11.61 -7.37
C ILE A 478 -23.80 -10.16 -7.26
N THR A 479 -24.46 -9.77 -6.15
CA THR A 479 -24.88 -8.39 -5.89
C THR A 479 -23.70 -7.42 -5.94
N LYS A 480 -22.59 -7.76 -5.26
CA LYS A 480 -21.38 -6.94 -5.23
C LYS A 480 -20.70 -6.85 -6.59
N LYS A 481 -20.72 -7.91 -7.39
CA LYS A 481 -20.11 -7.90 -8.72
C LYS A 481 -20.91 -7.09 -9.73
N PHE A 482 -22.24 -7.26 -9.78
CA PHE A 482 -23.05 -6.77 -10.91
C PHE A 482 -23.95 -5.58 -10.57
N PHE A 483 -24.34 -5.38 -9.31
CA PHE A 483 -25.42 -4.44 -8.95
C PHE A 483 -24.94 -3.22 -8.14
N LEU A 484 -23.70 -3.22 -7.64
CA LEU A 484 -23.09 -2.10 -6.90
C LEU A 484 -22.00 -1.38 -7.71
N GLY A 485 -22.07 -1.48 -9.05
CA GLY A 485 -21.11 -0.89 -9.98
C GLY A 485 -21.46 0.53 -10.45
N GLU A 486 -22.68 1.03 -10.21
CA GLU A 486 -23.17 2.28 -10.83
C GLU A 486 -22.95 3.56 -9.97
N GLU A 487 -22.62 3.46 -8.68
CA GLU A 487 -22.48 4.65 -7.81
C GLU A 487 -21.10 5.35 -7.85
N ARG A 488 -20.18 4.96 -8.74
CA ARG A 488 -18.82 5.54 -8.81
C ARG A 488 -18.61 6.61 -9.89
N ASN A 489 -19.66 7.03 -10.61
CA ASN A 489 -19.61 8.10 -11.63
C ASN A 489 -20.51 9.28 -11.22
N GLY A 490 -20.26 9.87 -10.05
CA GLY A 490 -20.94 11.08 -9.57
C GLY A 490 -19.94 12.17 -9.24
#